data_AF-A0A9D7H627-F1
#
_entry.id   AF-A0A9D7H627-F1
#
_cell.length_a   1.000
_cell.length_b   1.000
_cell.length_c   1.000
_cell.angle_alpha   90.00
_cell.angle_beta   90.00
_cell.angle_gamma   90.00
#
_symmetry.space_group_name_H-M   'P 1'
#
loop_
_entity.id
_entity.type
_entity.pdbx_description
1 polymer ?
#
loop_
_entity_poly.entity_id
_entity_poly.type
_entity_poly.pdbx_seq_one_letter_code
_entity_poly.pdbx_strand_id
1 'polypeptide(L)'
;MRLSSSIRASVAQALEEGRLQGALARSLSSAWAKAADARLVKSLDWPPHVRAIGVGGGTLGGSYKTPLALAVAHQVASSGRNRVAIVGHGYGARVERARAVVRTDEARDVGDEAVWLAEKFTRGVVVVAAERSDAVRYAVAQGANVIVFDGLHQTTPRRLDHALLVLDAERPWGASQSPPSGDARASASRLRSLADEVVLVRTRRGSAERHADDHDRDRDHDHDRDRDRDRDHDHDHDHDRDHHQRVHEGRYLLEGARLLGGAERLSMAELRGKRLGLSTAIARPSRLVGMLLDEGIVPTRVVRSADHAGPAFPPVLEGERPPVDGWLVTEKCASWLRAEQPESYKRLQVPVFVLEATLAVPTLLRKLEAASDLDRHRGAP
;
A
#
# COMPACT_ATOMS: atom_id res chain seq x y z
N MET A 1 21.71 19.84 0.82
CA MET A 1 22.10 19.01 1.98
C MET A 1 21.09 17.86 2.11
N ARG A 2 21.49 16.61 1.82
CA ARG A 2 20.61 15.45 2.07
C ARG A 2 20.66 15.14 3.57
N LEU A 3 19.52 15.15 4.26
CA LEU A 3 19.43 14.71 5.65
C LEU A 3 19.93 13.27 5.78
N SER A 4 20.65 12.96 6.85
CA SER A 4 21.07 11.59 7.14
C SER A 4 19.84 10.66 7.22
N SER A 5 20.02 9.37 6.92
CA SER A 5 18.94 8.37 7.02
C SER A 5 18.28 8.37 8.41
N SER A 6 19.09 8.46 9.47
CA SER A 6 18.62 8.55 10.85
C SER A 6 17.69 9.75 11.09
N ILE A 7 18.05 10.95 10.60
CA ILE A 7 17.20 12.13 10.77
C ILE A 7 15.88 11.97 10.00
N ARG A 8 15.92 11.44 8.78
CA ARG A 8 14.69 11.20 7.99
C ARG A 8 13.76 10.19 8.67
N ALA A 9 14.30 9.12 9.25
CA ALA A 9 13.52 8.15 10.02
C ALA A 9 12.88 8.81 11.25
N SER A 10 13.64 9.59 12.02
CA SER A 10 13.15 10.31 13.19
C SER A 10 12.06 11.32 12.85
N VAL A 11 12.20 12.07 11.74
CA VAL A 11 11.17 13.01 11.28
C VAL A 11 9.91 12.26 10.85
N ALA A 12 10.03 11.20 10.04
CA ALA A 12 8.88 10.41 9.62
C ALA A 12 8.11 9.84 10.82
N GLN A 13 8.83 9.32 11.82
CA GLN A 13 8.23 8.83 13.07
C GLN A 13 7.54 9.97 13.85
N ALA A 14 8.15 11.14 13.95
CA ALA A 14 7.55 12.29 14.63
C ALA A 14 6.25 12.75 13.96
N LEU A 15 6.17 12.68 12.62
CA LEU A 15 4.96 12.97 11.86
C LEU A 15 3.88 11.89 12.10
N GLU A 16 4.24 10.61 12.02
CA GLU A 16 3.31 9.50 12.25
C GLU A 16 2.68 9.54 13.65
N GLU A 17 3.48 9.93 14.65
CA GLU A 17 3.03 10.04 16.03
C GLU A 17 2.41 11.41 16.36
N GLY A 18 2.48 12.38 15.45
CA GLY A 18 2.00 13.74 15.68
C GLY A 18 2.70 14.45 16.84
N ARG A 19 4.00 14.22 17.03
CA ARG A 19 4.75 14.75 18.19
C ARG A 19 4.87 16.28 18.18
N LEU A 20 4.82 16.91 17.01
CA LEU A 20 5.02 18.36 16.86
C LEU A 20 3.69 19.10 16.99
N GLN A 21 3.44 19.63 18.18
CA GLN A 21 2.21 20.37 18.50
C GLN A 21 2.51 21.84 18.85
N GLY A 22 1.48 22.69 18.79
CA GLY A 22 1.56 24.11 19.12
C GLY A 22 0.94 25.02 18.05
N ALA A 23 0.73 26.30 18.38
CA ALA A 23 0.05 27.24 17.49
C ALA A 23 0.80 27.42 16.16
N LEU A 24 2.13 27.61 16.20
CA LEU A 24 2.96 27.72 15.00
C LEU A 24 2.91 26.44 14.15
N ALA A 25 3.02 25.26 14.78
CA ALA A 25 2.99 23.99 14.07
C ALA A 25 1.62 23.75 13.38
N ARG A 26 0.52 24.14 14.03
CA ARG A 26 -0.83 24.10 13.43
C ARG A 26 -0.97 25.04 12.24
N SER A 27 -0.44 26.27 12.34
CA SER A 27 -0.45 27.22 11.23
C SER A 27 0.35 26.70 10.03
N LEU A 28 1.53 26.13 10.27
CA LEU A 28 2.33 25.48 9.23
C LEU A 28 1.61 24.28 8.62
N SER A 29 0.92 23.47 9.44
CA SER A 29 0.15 22.32 8.98
C SER A 29 -1.04 22.72 8.10
N SER A 30 -1.71 23.83 8.43
CA SER A 30 -2.77 24.41 7.59
C SER A 30 -2.22 24.93 6.26
N ALA A 31 -1.09 25.63 6.28
CA ALA A 31 -0.42 26.09 5.06
C ALA A 31 0.01 24.91 4.17
N TRP A 32 0.57 23.85 4.77
CA TRP A 32 0.90 22.62 4.07
C TRP A 32 -0.34 21.99 3.45
N ALA A 33 -1.43 21.82 4.20
CA ALA A 33 -2.65 21.21 3.71
C ALA A 33 -3.20 21.95 2.48
N LYS A 34 -3.28 23.29 2.53
CA LYS A 34 -3.70 24.12 1.40
C LYS A 34 -2.81 23.91 0.16
N ALA A 35 -1.49 23.91 0.36
CA ALA A 35 -0.54 23.68 -0.74
C ALA A 35 -0.63 22.25 -1.31
N ALA A 36 -0.83 21.26 -0.46
CA ALA A 36 -1.00 19.86 -0.85
C ALA A 36 -2.32 19.66 -1.61
N ASP A 37 -3.42 20.24 -1.15
CA ASP A 37 -4.75 20.18 -1.76
C ASP A 37 -4.74 20.67 -3.21
N ALA A 38 -4.03 21.77 -3.47
CA ALA A 38 -3.85 22.34 -4.81
C ALA A 38 -3.02 21.43 -5.72
N ARG A 39 -2.20 20.53 -5.16
CA ARG A 39 -1.30 19.63 -5.90
C ARG A 39 -1.82 18.21 -6.05
N LEU A 40 -2.98 17.88 -5.48
CA LEU A 40 -3.56 16.52 -5.57
C LEU A 40 -4.05 16.18 -6.99
N VAL A 41 -4.52 17.18 -7.73
CA VAL A 41 -4.90 17.02 -9.14
C VAL A 41 -3.67 17.25 -10.00
N LYS A 42 -3.27 16.25 -10.79
CA LYS A 42 -2.08 16.32 -11.66
C LYS A 42 -2.46 16.53 -13.11
N SER A 43 -1.72 17.39 -13.82
CA SER A 43 -1.83 17.46 -15.28
C SER A 43 -1.23 16.19 -15.87
N LEU A 44 -2.06 15.38 -16.51
CA LEU A 44 -1.65 14.12 -17.14
C LEU A 44 -2.66 13.77 -18.21
N ASP A 45 -2.17 13.31 -19.35
CA ASP A 45 -3.00 12.95 -20.50
C ASP A 45 -2.62 11.56 -21.03
N TRP A 46 -3.59 10.89 -21.64
CA TRP A 46 -3.47 9.56 -22.23
C TRP A 46 -4.56 9.36 -23.30
N PRO A 47 -4.38 8.43 -24.25
CA PRO A 47 -5.36 8.22 -25.30
C PRO A 47 -6.75 7.88 -24.78
N PRO A 48 -7.84 8.34 -25.43
CA PRO A 48 -9.22 8.12 -24.98
C PRO A 48 -9.59 6.67 -24.68
N HIS A 49 -9.05 5.73 -25.47
CA HIS A 49 -9.30 4.29 -25.39
C HIS A 49 -8.53 3.57 -24.26
N VAL A 50 -7.59 4.24 -23.59
CA VAL A 50 -6.86 3.69 -22.46
C VAL A 50 -7.59 4.01 -21.17
N ARG A 51 -7.92 2.99 -20.39
CA ARG A 51 -8.57 3.13 -19.09
C ARG A 51 -7.53 3.45 -18.02
N ALA A 52 -7.80 4.44 -17.18
CA ALA A 52 -6.91 4.93 -16.13
C ALA A 52 -7.55 4.79 -14.75
N ILE A 53 -6.90 4.02 -13.88
CA ILE A 53 -7.34 3.78 -12.49
C ILE A 53 -6.28 4.36 -11.56
N GLY A 54 -6.62 5.32 -10.71
CA GLY A 54 -5.71 5.88 -9.72
C GLY A 54 -5.95 5.33 -8.33
N VAL A 55 -4.87 5.05 -7.62
CA VAL A 55 -4.88 4.63 -6.22
C VAL A 55 -4.20 5.68 -5.35
N GLY A 56 -4.99 6.59 -4.81
CA GLY A 56 -4.55 7.58 -3.83
C GLY A 56 -4.61 7.05 -2.40
N GLY A 57 -3.89 7.71 -1.48
CA GLY A 57 -3.92 7.36 -0.05
C GLY A 57 -4.05 8.60 0.83
N GLY A 58 -4.58 8.39 2.05
CA GLY A 58 -4.84 9.48 3.01
C GLY A 58 -3.60 10.06 3.70
N THR A 59 -2.52 9.28 3.76
CA THR A 59 -1.31 9.61 4.54
C THR A 59 -0.08 9.66 3.64
N LEU A 60 1.00 10.29 4.12
CA LEU A 60 2.27 10.36 3.39
C LEU A 60 2.80 8.96 3.06
N GLY A 61 2.77 8.04 4.03
CA GLY A 61 3.19 6.64 3.87
C GLY A 61 2.28 5.67 4.60
N GLY A 62 2.40 4.36 4.28
CA GLY A 62 1.68 3.31 4.99
C GLY A 62 0.16 3.35 4.82
N SER A 63 -0.37 3.77 3.67
CA SER A 63 -1.82 3.77 3.39
C SER A 63 -2.28 2.56 2.56
N TYR A 64 -1.42 1.57 2.31
CA TYR A 64 -1.72 0.39 1.46
C TYR A 64 -1.99 0.71 -0.02
N LYS A 65 -1.51 1.85 -0.52
CA LYS A 65 -1.66 2.26 -1.93
C LYS A 65 -1.08 1.24 -2.89
N THR A 66 0.20 0.90 -2.71
CA THR A 66 0.92 -0.04 -3.57
C THR A 66 0.33 -1.46 -3.51
N PRO A 67 -0.02 -2.04 -2.34
CA PRO A 67 -0.79 -3.29 -2.28
C PRO A 67 -2.16 -3.23 -2.99
N LEU A 68 -2.89 -2.12 -2.87
CA LEU A 68 -4.18 -1.97 -3.55
C LEU A 68 -4.02 -1.81 -5.07
N ALA A 69 -3.03 -1.05 -5.53
CA ALA A 69 -2.71 -0.92 -6.94
C ALA A 69 -2.34 -2.28 -7.55
N LEU A 70 -1.55 -3.09 -6.83
CA LEU A 70 -1.23 -4.46 -7.22
C LEU A 70 -2.48 -5.34 -7.30
N ALA A 71 -3.35 -5.33 -6.28
CA ALA A 71 -4.58 -6.12 -6.25
C ALA A 71 -5.54 -5.74 -7.41
N VAL A 72 -5.70 -4.43 -7.66
CA VAL A 72 -6.48 -3.92 -8.78
C VAL A 72 -5.88 -4.36 -10.12
N ALA A 73 -4.56 -4.24 -10.30
CA ALA A 73 -3.89 -4.65 -11.53
C ALA A 73 -4.04 -6.15 -11.80
N HIS A 74 -3.89 -7.00 -10.78
CA HIS A 74 -4.14 -8.43 -10.90
C HIS A 74 -5.58 -8.74 -11.31
N GLN A 75 -6.56 -8.09 -10.66
CA GLN A 75 -7.97 -8.31 -10.97
C GLN A 75 -8.30 -7.92 -12.41
N VAL A 76 -7.85 -6.75 -12.86
CA VAL A 76 -8.10 -6.27 -14.22
C VAL A 76 -7.39 -7.14 -15.26
N ALA A 77 -6.20 -7.66 -14.96
CA ALA A 77 -5.45 -8.56 -15.82
C ALA A 77 -5.93 -10.02 -15.79
N SER A 78 -6.79 -10.39 -14.84
CA SER A 78 -7.20 -11.79 -14.58
C SER A 78 -7.89 -12.45 -15.77
N SER A 79 -8.65 -11.68 -16.55
CA SER A 79 -9.33 -12.14 -17.78
C SER A 79 -8.36 -12.44 -18.94
N GLY A 80 -7.10 -11.99 -18.86
CA GLY A 80 -6.11 -12.11 -19.93
C GLY A 80 -6.34 -11.18 -21.13
N ARG A 81 -7.41 -10.38 -21.12
CA ARG A 81 -7.78 -9.47 -22.22
C ARG A 81 -7.15 -8.08 -22.09
N ASN A 82 -6.89 -7.65 -20.86
CA ASN A 82 -6.30 -6.36 -20.58
C ASN A 82 -4.78 -6.47 -20.52
N ARG A 83 -4.10 -5.61 -21.27
CA ARG A 83 -2.67 -5.35 -21.14
C ARG A 83 -2.54 -4.23 -20.13
N VAL A 84 -2.20 -4.61 -18.90
CA VAL A 84 -2.19 -3.68 -17.76
C VAL A 84 -0.76 -3.21 -17.51
N ALA A 85 -0.60 -1.90 -17.32
CA ALA A 85 0.62 -1.30 -16.82
C ALA A 85 0.40 -0.67 -15.43
N ILE A 86 1.35 -0.88 -14.51
CA ILE A 86 1.38 -0.15 -13.23
C ILE A 86 2.39 1.01 -13.36
N VAL A 87 1.96 2.23 -13.04
CA VAL A 87 2.79 3.44 -13.06
C VAL A 87 2.85 4.05 -11.67
N GLY A 88 4.02 4.04 -11.05
CA GLY A 88 4.25 4.54 -9.69
C GLY A 88 4.71 5.99 -9.62
N HIS A 89 5.26 6.37 -8.45
CA HIS A 89 5.84 7.69 -8.20
C HIS A 89 7.32 7.82 -8.57
N GLY A 90 8.00 6.72 -8.91
CA GLY A 90 9.44 6.73 -9.21
C GLY A 90 10.30 7.21 -8.03
N TYR A 91 9.82 7.08 -6.79
CA TYR A 91 10.50 7.64 -5.62
C TYR A 91 11.87 6.97 -5.43
N GLY A 92 12.94 7.76 -5.56
CA GLY A 92 14.32 7.26 -5.48
C GLY A 92 14.86 6.59 -6.75
N ALA A 93 14.02 6.40 -7.79
CA ALA A 93 14.47 5.86 -9.07
C ALA A 93 15.38 6.86 -9.80
N ARG A 94 16.44 6.34 -10.41
CA ARG A 94 17.43 7.08 -11.20
C ARG A 94 17.37 6.63 -12.64
N VAL A 95 16.21 6.81 -13.27
CA VAL A 95 15.97 6.40 -14.65
C VAL A 95 16.03 7.61 -15.57
N GLU A 96 16.92 7.56 -16.57
CA GLU A 96 17.05 8.61 -17.57
C GLU A 96 15.89 8.61 -18.58
N ARG A 97 15.33 7.43 -18.86
CA ARG A 97 14.24 7.23 -19.82
C ARG A 97 13.21 6.27 -19.26
N ALA A 98 11.98 6.42 -19.75
CA ALA A 98 10.90 5.50 -19.42
C ALA A 98 11.23 4.08 -19.87
N ARG A 99 11.03 3.09 -19.00
CA ARG A 99 11.24 1.67 -19.29
C ARG A 99 10.38 0.78 -18.40
N ALA A 100 10.14 -0.45 -18.87
CA ALA A 100 9.59 -1.51 -18.05
C ALA A 100 10.62 -1.99 -17.01
N VAL A 101 10.18 -2.19 -15.78
CA VAL A 101 10.98 -2.77 -14.69
C VAL A 101 10.95 -4.29 -14.79
N VAL A 102 12.10 -4.90 -14.58
CA VAL A 102 12.22 -6.36 -14.47
C VAL A 102 12.63 -6.74 -13.06
N ARG A 103 12.28 -7.95 -12.62
CA ARG A 103 12.56 -8.43 -11.26
C ARG A 103 14.03 -8.52 -10.87
N THR A 104 14.93 -8.50 -11.86
CA THR A 104 16.38 -8.51 -11.66
C THR A 104 16.98 -7.11 -11.61
N ASP A 105 16.17 -6.06 -11.79
CA ASP A 105 16.64 -4.68 -11.61
C ASP A 105 17.02 -4.43 -10.15
N GLU A 106 17.97 -3.54 -9.97
CA GLU A 106 18.42 -3.14 -8.65
C GLU A 106 17.51 -2.05 -8.06
N ALA A 107 17.11 -2.22 -6.80
CA ALA A 107 16.24 -1.27 -6.12
C ALA A 107 16.81 0.17 -6.08
N ARG A 108 18.15 0.32 -6.09
CA ARG A 108 18.82 1.63 -6.15
C ARG A 108 18.60 2.39 -7.46
N ASP A 109 18.28 1.68 -8.55
CA ASP A 109 18.16 2.26 -9.88
C ASP A 109 16.70 2.53 -10.24
N VAL A 110 15.80 1.61 -9.92
CA VAL A 110 14.38 1.70 -10.32
C VAL A 110 13.43 1.94 -9.15
N GLY A 111 13.92 1.88 -7.92
CA GLY A 111 13.11 1.95 -6.70
C GLY A 111 12.65 0.59 -6.20
N ASP A 112 12.62 0.41 -4.88
CA ASP A 112 12.27 -0.86 -4.23
C ASP A 112 10.82 -1.29 -4.43
N GLU A 113 9.88 -0.35 -4.43
CA GLU A 113 8.47 -0.59 -4.76
C GLU A 113 8.29 -1.10 -6.18
N ALA A 114 9.06 -0.57 -7.14
CA ALA A 114 8.94 -0.96 -8.54
C ALA A 114 9.47 -2.38 -8.78
N VAL A 115 10.60 -2.74 -8.16
CA VAL A 115 11.13 -4.11 -8.18
C VAL A 115 10.14 -5.08 -7.54
N TRP A 116 9.58 -4.73 -6.38
CA TRP A 116 8.58 -5.56 -5.69
C TRP A 116 7.33 -5.78 -6.55
N LEU A 117 6.81 -4.71 -7.15
CA LEU A 117 5.68 -4.80 -8.07
C LEU A 117 6.01 -5.69 -9.28
N ALA A 118 7.19 -5.55 -9.89
CA ALA A 118 7.59 -6.36 -11.04
C ALA A 118 7.80 -7.84 -10.69
N GLU A 119 8.19 -8.14 -9.45
CA GLU A 119 8.22 -9.50 -8.94
C GLU A 119 6.82 -10.10 -8.85
N LYS A 120 5.88 -9.36 -8.23
CA LYS A 120 4.52 -9.83 -7.92
C LYS A 120 3.60 -9.84 -9.14
N PHE A 121 3.73 -8.84 -10.02
CA PHE A 121 2.83 -8.63 -11.14
C PHE A 121 3.42 -9.12 -12.46
N THR A 122 3.41 -10.43 -12.67
CA THR A 122 3.97 -11.07 -13.87
C THR A 122 3.06 -11.06 -15.10
N ARG A 123 1.78 -10.66 -14.93
CA ARG A 123 0.75 -10.67 -15.99
C ARG A 123 0.68 -9.36 -16.78
N GLY A 124 1.48 -8.36 -16.43
CA GLY A 124 1.57 -7.09 -17.11
C GLY A 124 2.93 -6.45 -16.89
N VAL A 125 3.01 -5.12 -16.98
CA VAL A 125 4.28 -4.39 -16.88
C VAL A 125 4.24 -3.36 -15.76
N VAL A 126 5.38 -3.16 -15.11
CA VAL A 126 5.59 -2.03 -14.20
C VAL A 126 6.50 -1.05 -14.92
N VAL A 127 6.11 0.23 -14.96
CA VAL A 127 6.86 1.24 -15.72
C VAL A 127 7.40 2.30 -14.78
N VAL A 128 8.67 2.63 -14.96
CA VAL A 128 9.36 3.72 -14.28
C VAL A 128 9.84 4.74 -15.31
N ALA A 129 9.77 6.01 -14.92
CA ALA A 129 10.28 7.15 -15.68
C ALA A 129 10.55 8.31 -14.73
N ALA A 130 11.34 9.30 -15.17
CA ALA A 130 11.52 10.54 -14.43
C ALA A 130 10.20 11.31 -14.29
N GLU A 131 9.44 11.40 -15.39
CA GLU A 131 8.13 12.04 -15.43
C GLU A 131 7.01 11.01 -15.68
N ARG A 132 5.89 11.18 -14.99
CA ARG A 132 4.74 10.26 -15.11
C ARG A 132 4.17 10.22 -16.53
N SER A 133 4.19 11.34 -17.24
CA SER A 133 3.75 11.44 -18.64
C SER A 133 4.57 10.53 -19.56
N ASP A 134 5.88 10.41 -19.34
CA ASP A 134 6.74 9.54 -20.12
C ASP A 134 6.49 8.06 -19.80
N ALA A 135 6.24 7.72 -18.53
CA ALA A 135 5.81 6.38 -18.15
C ALA A 135 4.48 5.98 -18.82
N VAL A 136 3.52 6.91 -18.88
CA VAL A 136 2.24 6.70 -19.60
C VAL A 136 2.48 6.49 -21.08
N ARG A 137 3.24 7.37 -21.75
CA ARG A 137 3.55 7.23 -23.18
C ARG A 137 4.23 5.89 -23.47
N TYR A 138 5.19 5.49 -22.64
CA TYR A 138 5.87 4.21 -22.77
C TYR A 138 4.89 3.04 -22.60
N ALA A 139 4.08 3.05 -21.54
CA ALA A 139 3.09 1.99 -21.29
C ALA A 139 2.13 1.81 -22.47
N VAL A 140 1.60 2.92 -23.00
CA VAL A 140 0.70 2.93 -24.17
C VAL A 140 1.42 2.41 -25.41
N ALA A 141 2.68 2.84 -25.65
CA ALA A 141 3.48 2.35 -26.77
C ALA A 141 3.78 0.84 -26.68
N GLN A 142 3.82 0.28 -25.47
CA GLN A 142 3.91 -1.17 -25.24
C GLN A 142 2.55 -1.89 -25.37
N GLY A 143 1.49 -1.16 -25.73
CA GLY A 143 0.15 -1.69 -25.96
C GLY A 143 -0.69 -1.82 -24.69
N ALA A 144 -0.35 -1.13 -23.60
CA ALA A 144 -1.21 -1.10 -22.42
C ALA A 144 -2.53 -0.41 -22.74
N ASN A 145 -3.64 -1.13 -22.52
CA ASN A 145 -5.00 -0.58 -22.64
C ASN A 145 -5.60 -0.23 -21.27
N VAL A 146 -4.95 -0.61 -20.17
CA VAL A 146 -5.27 -0.15 -18.82
C VAL A 146 -4.01 0.28 -18.09
N ILE A 147 -4.07 1.45 -17.44
CA ILE A 147 -3.00 1.97 -16.58
C ILE A 147 -3.53 2.08 -15.15
N VAL A 148 -2.84 1.42 -14.21
CA VAL A 148 -3.07 1.56 -12.78
C VAL A 148 -1.99 2.46 -12.18
N PHE A 149 -2.39 3.62 -11.69
CA PHE A 149 -1.47 4.58 -11.08
C PHE A 149 -1.36 4.37 -9.57
N ASP A 150 -0.16 4.03 -9.09
CA ASP A 150 0.12 3.97 -7.67
C ASP A 150 0.47 5.35 -7.11
N GLY A 151 -0.40 5.86 -6.23
CA GLY A 151 -0.26 7.11 -5.51
C GLY A 151 -0.89 8.33 -6.14
N LEU A 152 -1.62 8.18 -7.26
CA LEU A 152 -2.28 9.28 -7.96
C LEU A 152 -3.74 9.39 -7.53
N HIS A 153 -4.16 10.57 -7.08
CA HIS A 153 -5.53 10.81 -6.62
C HIS A 153 -6.48 11.20 -7.75
N GLN A 154 -6.10 12.18 -8.57
CA GLN A 154 -6.93 12.66 -9.67
C GLN A 154 -6.10 13.41 -10.71
N THR A 155 -6.64 13.59 -11.90
CA THR A 155 -5.98 14.24 -13.03
C THR A 155 -6.82 15.33 -13.68
N THR A 156 -6.15 16.13 -14.51
CA THR A 156 -6.71 17.17 -15.39
C THR A 156 -5.95 17.14 -16.72
N PRO A 157 -6.54 17.52 -17.87
CA PRO A 157 -7.92 17.98 -18.07
C PRO A 157 -8.97 16.86 -17.94
N ARG A 158 -8.56 15.61 -18.11
CA ARG A 158 -9.43 14.44 -17.99
C ARG A 158 -9.36 13.85 -16.58
N ARG A 159 -10.51 13.46 -16.03
CA ARG A 159 -10.55 12.65 -14.79
C ARG A 159 -10.16 11.20 -15.07
N LEU A 160 -9.61 10.54 -14.07
CA LEU A 160 -9.43 9.09 -14.06
C LEU A 160 -10.79 8.39 -14.20
N ASP A 161 -10.81 7.21 -14.81
CA ASP A 161 -12.03 6.39 -14.93
C ASP A 161 -12.44 5.83 -13.56
N HIS A 162 -11.48 5.57 -12.68
CA HIS A 162 -11.70 5.30 -11.27
C HIS A 162 -10.61 5.94 -10.41
N ALA A 163 -10.99 6.87 -9.53
CA ALA A 163 -10.13 7.41 -8.47
C ALA A 163 -10.43 6.73 -7.13
N LEU A 164 -9.56 5.83 -6.70
CA LEU A 164 -9.67 5.10 -5.44
C LEU A 164 -8.90 5.83 -4.34
N LEU A 165 -9.51 5.99 -3.16
CA LEU A 165 -8.84 6.47 -1.94
C LEU A 165 -8.72 5.33 -0.93
N VAL A 166 -7.49 4.88 -0.67
CA VAL A 166 -7.24 3.89 0.37
C VAL A 166 -6.88 4.55 1.70
N LEU A 167 -7.52 4.09 2.76
CA LEU A 167 -7.33 4.54 4.13
C LEU A 167 -7.07 3.33 5.03
N ASP A 168 -6.23 3.54 6.03
CA ASP A 168 -6.11 2.62 7.15
C ASP A 168 -7.34 2.75 8.04
N ALA A 169 -8.07 1.66 8.28
CA ALA A 169 -9.29 1.70 9.07
C ALA A 169 -9.03 2.08 10.54
N GLU A 170 -7.84 1.79 11.08
CA GLU A 170 -7.50 2.12 12.46
C GLU A 170 -7.10 3.59 12.62
N ARG A 171 -6.44 4.16 11.60
CA ARG A 171 -5.97 5.55 11.58
C ARG A 171 -6.14 6.16 10.18
N PRO A 172 -7.39 6.44 9.74
CA PRO A 172 -7.69 6.82 8.36
C PRO A 172 -7.00 8.12 7.93
N TRP A 173 -6.82 9.03 8.88
CA TRP A 173 -6.16 10.32 8.67
C TRP A 173 -4.80 10.41 9.39
N GLY A 174 -4.22 9.27 9.77
CA GLY A 174 -2.96 9.21 10.51
C GLY A 174 -3.02 9.99 11.83
N ALA A 175 -2.06 10.88 12.06
CA ALA A 175 -2.06 11.79 13.22
C ALA A 175 -3.02 12.99 13.08
N SER A 176 -4.04 12.88 12.21
CA SER A 176 -5.14 13.85 11.97
C SER A 176 -4.74 15.21 11.38
N GLN A 177 -3.47 15.57 11.40
CA GLN A 177 -2.95 16.81 10.83
C GLN A 177 -1.96 16.53 9.70
N SER A 178 -1.82 17.48 8.79
CA SER A 178 -0.74 17.46 7.80
C SER A 178 0.60 17.85 8.43
N PRO A 179 1.73 17.62 7.73
CA PRO A 179 3.04 18.06 8.22
C PRO A 179 3.08 19.55 8.54
N PRO A 180 3.79 19.97 9.60
CA PRO A 180 4.63 19.13 10.47
C PRO A 180 3.90 18.46 11.65
N SER A 181 2.61 18.74 11.91
CA SER A 181 1.92 18.24 13.11
C SER A 181 1.32 16.84 12.98
N GLY A 182 1.38 16.26 11.78
CA GLY A 182 1.01 14.88 11.54
C GLY A 182 1.42 14.42 10.14
N ASP A 183 0.94 13.25 9.73
CA ASP A 183 1.29 12.62 8.46
C ASP A 183 0.13 12.55 7.45
N ALA A 184 -0.97 13.28 7.69
CA ALA A 184 -2.04 13.41 6.72
C ALA A 184 -1.51 14.10 5.46
N ARG A 185 -1.70 13.47 4.30
CA ARG A 185 -1.09 13.93 3.03
C ARG A 185 -1.63 15.28 2.58
N ALA A 186 -2.90 15.52 2.85
CA ALA A 186 -3.70 16.66 2.41
C ALA A 186 -4.97 16.71 3.29
N SER A 187 -5.86 17.67 3.07
CA SER A 187 -7.11 17.72 3.85
C SER A 187 -8.01 16.53 3.54
N ALA A 188 -8.66 15.99 4.59
CA ALA A 188 -9.55 14.84 4.46
C ALA A 188 -10.71 15.11 3.49
N SER A 189 -11.27 16.32 3.53
CA SER A 189 -12.34 16.77 2.63
C SER A 189 -11.88 16.81 1.18
N ARG A 190 -10.68 17.35 0.91
CA ARG A 190 -10.15 17.38 -0.46
C ARG A 190 -9.86 15.99 -0.99
N LEU A 191 -9.22 15.13 -0.19
CA LEU A 191 -8.94 13.74 -0.56
C LEU A 191 -10.22 12.98 -0.89
N ARG A 192 -11.26 13.12 -0.05
CA ARG A 192 -12.58 12.54 -0.32
C ARG A 192 -13.18 13.10 -1.60
N SER A 193 -13.31 14.42 -1.75
CA SER A 193 -13.96 15.02 -2.94
C SER A 193 -13.36 14.62 -4.30
N LEU A 194 -12.10 14.18 -4.33
CA LEU A 194 -11.42 13.74 -5.55
C LEU A 194 -11.61 12.25 -5.88
N ALA A 195 -12.02 11.45 -4.89
CA ALA A 195 -12.20 10.02 -5.00
C ALA A 195 -13.62 9.67 -5.45
N ASP A 196 -13.74 8.63 -6.28
CA ASP A 196 -15.02 8.04 -6.63
C ASP A 196 -15.42 6.96 -5.59
N GLU A 197 -14.41 6.27 -5.02
CA GLU A 197 -14.60 5.15 -4.09
C GLU A 197 -13.54 5.16 -2.98
N VAL A 198 -13.91 4.72 -1.79
CA VAL A 198 -13.02 4.63 -0.63
C VAL A 198 -12.78 3.17 -0.26
N VAL A 199 -11.54 2.80 0.04
CA VAL A 199 -11.17 1.48 0.54
C VAL A 199 -10.64 1.62 1.97
N LEU A 200 -11.33 1.02 2.94
CA LEU A 200 -10.90 0.95 4.34
C LEU A 200 -10.19 -0.39 4.58
N VAL A 201 -8.89 -0.34 4.87
CA VAL A 201 -8.07 -1.53 5.06
C VAL A 201 -7.82 -1.79 6.55
N ARG A 202 -8.15 -3.01 7.00
CA ARG A 202 -7.86 -3.52 8.34
C ARG A 202 -6.77 -4.58 8.29
N THR A 203 -6.01 -4.72 9.38
CA THR A 203 -4.95 -5.72 9.53
C THR A 203 -5.35 -6.95 10.34
N ARG A 204 -6.49 -6.89 11.03
CA ARG A 204 -6.97 -7.98 11.88
C ARG A 204 -7.87 -8.93 11.13
N ARG A 205 -7.66 -10.23 11.34
CA ARG A 205 -8.70 -11.25 11.12
C ARG A 205 -9.82 -10.96 12.13
N GLY A 206 -11.04 -10.74 11.65
CA GLY A 206 -12.19 -10.48 12.52
C GLY A 206 -12.38 -11.63 13.52
N SER A 207 -12.95 -11.33 14.69
CA SER A 207 -13.21 -12.31 15.76
C SER A 207 -14.00 -13.55 15.30
N ALA A 208 -14.84 -13.42 14.26
CA ALA A 208 -15.61 -14.51 13.67
C ALA A 208 -14.75 -15.55 12.93
N GLU A 209 -13.58 -15.19 12.39
CA GLU A 209 -12.70 -16.13 11.67
C GLU A 209 -11.76 -16.89 12.60
N ARG A 210 -11.46 -16.34 13.78
CA ARG A 210 -10.69 -17.08 14.81
C ARG A 210 -11.46 -18.26 15.39
N HIS A 211 -12.79 -18.24 15.28
CA HIS A 211 -13.69 -19.30 15.75
C HIS A 211 -14.07 -20.27 14.62
N ALA A 212 -13.86 -19.92 13.34
CA ALA A 212 -14.19 -20.79 12.21
C ALA A 212 -13.21 -21.97 12.06
N ASP A 213 -11.99 -21.87 12.59
CA ASP A 213 -11.05 -22.99 12.70
C ASP A 213 -11.33 -23.88 13.93
N ASP A 214 -12.26 -23.50 14.83
CA ASP A 214 -12.47 -24.15 16.13
C ASP A 214 -13.93 -24.57 16.43
N HIS A 215 -14.90 -24.24 15.57
CA HIS A 215 -16.31 -24.57 15.77
C HIS A 215 -17.00 -25.15 14.53
N ASP A 216 -16.76 -26.44 14.30
CA ASP A 216 -17.67 -27.35 13.58
C ASP A 216 -18.68 -28.00 14.56
N ARG A 217 -19.16 -27.23 15.55
CA ARG A 217 -20.19 -27.67 16.49
C ARG A 217 -21.11 -26.51 16.86
N ASP A 218 -22.39 -26.85 16.85
CA ASP A 218 -23.51 -26.12 17.43
C ASP A 218 -24.17 -25.09 16.50
N ARG A 219 -24.96 -25.67 15.59
CA ARG A 219 -26.14 -25.06 14.99
C ARG A 219 -27.27 -24.88 16.01
N ASP A 220 -28.13 -23.94 15.66
CA ASP A 220 -29.54 -23.77 16.08
C ASP A 220 -29.81 -22.99 17.38
N HIS A 221 -30.34 -21.75 17.23
CA HIS A 221 -31.66 -21.34 17.74
C HIS A 221 -31.95 -19.83 17.53
N ASP A 222 -32.93 -19.58 16.66
CA ASP A 222 -34.16 -18.78 16.83
C ASP A 222 -34.23 -17.35 17.43
N HIS A 223 -34.96 -16.55 16.64
CA HIS A 223 -36.08 -15.65 16.94
C HIS A 223 -35.91 -14.18 17.40
N ASP A 224 -36.43 -13.32 16.51
CA ASP A 224 -37.37 -12.20 16.68
C ASP A 224 -37.11 -11.11 17.74
N ARG A 225 -37.14 -9.85 17.27
CA ARG A 225 -38.26 -8.93 17.58
C ARG A 225 -38.14 -7.57 16.87
N ASP A 226 -39.31 -7.15 16.38
CA ASP A 226 -39.67 -5.85 15.83
C ASP A 226 -39.42 -4.67 16.78
N ARG A 227 -39.27 -3.46 16.20
CA ARG A 227 -40.22 -2.35 16.43
C ARG A 227 -39.92 -1.11 15.60
N ASP A 228 -40.96 -0.70 14.88
CA ASP A 228 -41.15 0.57 14.19
C ASP A 228 -41.02 1.79 15.11
N ARG A 229 -40.62 2.92 14.51
CA ARG A 229 -41.20 4.25 14.78
C ARG A 229 -40.78 5.26 13.71
N ASP A 230 -41.76 5.59 12.88
CA ASP A 230 -41.78 6.75 11.99
C ASP A 230 -41.70 8.06 12.76
N ARG A 231 -41.06 9.06 12.14
CA ARG A 231 -41.42 10.48 12.29
C ARG A 231 -40.85 11.29 11.13
N ASP A 232 -41.78 11.75 10.29
CA ASP A 232 -41.62 12.69 9.20
C ASP A 232 -41.08 14.03 9.66
N HIS A 233 -40.19 14.65 8.87
CA HIS A 233 -40.05 16.10 8.72
C HIS A 233 -39.52 16.40 7.31
N ASP A 234 -40.43 16.85 6.44
CA ASP A 234 -40.13 17.50 5.17
C ASP A 234 -39.85 18.99 5.40
N HIS A 235 -38.70 19.47 4.90
CA HIS A 235 -38.48 20.74 4.17
C HIS A 235 -36.99 21.10 4.15
N ASP A 236 -36.32 20.85 3.02
CA ASP A 236 -35.77 21.89 2.15
C ASP A 236 -34.90 21.28 1.02
N HIS A 237 -35.30 21.55 -0.23
CA HIS A 237 -34.46 21.48 -1.44
C HIS A 237 -33.43 22.63 -1.39
N ASP A 238 -32.20 22.59 -1.91
CA ASP A 238 -31.54 21.77 -2.92
C ASP A 238 -30.01 22.04 -2.83
N HIS A 239 -29.19 21.11 -3.33
CA HIS A 239 -27.74 21.20 -3.59
C HIS A 239 -26.73 20.76 -2.52
N ASP A 240 -27.02 19.70 -1.77
CA ASP A 240 -25.95 18.79 -1.33
C ASP A 240 -26.01 17.52 -2.19
N ARG A 241 -25.05 17.38 -3.12
CA ARG A 241 -24.72 16.06 -3.65
C ARG A 241 -24.10 15.26 -2.51
N ASP A 242 -24.96 14.67 -1.68
CA ASP A 242 -24.63 13.51 -0.85
C ASP A 242 -24.32 12.34 -1.80
N HIS A 243 -23.19 12.43 -2.48
CA HIS A 243 -22.51 11.25 -2.98
C HIS A 243 -22.12 10.47 -1.73
N HIS A 244 -22.98 9.55 -1.29
CA HIS A 244 -22.57 8.44 -0.43
C HIS A 244 -21.45 7.70 -1.18
N GLN A 245 -20.22 8.15 -0.97
CA GLN A 245 -19.04 7.54 -1.56
C GLN A 245 -19.04 6.08 -1.16
N ARG A 246 -19.00 5.18 -2.14
CA ARG A 246 -19.03 3.76 -1.84
C ARG A 246 -17.76 3.41 -1.07
N VAL A 247 -17.97 2.77 0.07
CA VAL A 247 -16.90 2.31 0.95
C VAL A 247 -16.74 0.80 0.77
N HIS A 248 -15.51 0.38 0.51
CA HIS A 248 -15.13 -1.01 0.34
C HIS A 248 -14.25 -1.44 1.51
N GLU A 249 -14.58 -2.60 2.06
CA GLU A 249 -13.84 -3.22 3.15
C GLU A 249 -12.70 -4.08 2.59
N GLY A 250 -11.49 -3.80 3.08
CA GLY A 250 -10.26 -4.48 2.70
C GLY A 250 -9.55 -5.09 3.89
N ARG A 251 -8.85 -6.21 3.66
CA ARG A 251 -8.05 -6.90 4.68
C ARG A 251 -6.64 -7.13 4.20
N TYR A 252 -5.67 -6.63 4.96
CA TYR A 252 -4.26 -6.86 4.72
C TYR A 252 -3.75 -7.89 5.73
N LEU A 253 -3.48 -9.11 5.27
CA LEU A 253 -3.19 -10.26 6.14
C LEU A 253 -1.78 -10.79 5.86
N LEU A 254 -1.11 -11.27 6.92
CA LEU A 254 0.12 -12.04 6.79
C LEU A 254 -0.24 -13.48 6.43
N GLU A 255 0.41 -14.01 5.39
CA GLU A 255 0.18 -15.39 4.90
C GLU A 255 1.24 -16.37 5.45
N GLY A 256 2.43 -15.85 5.73
CA GLY A 256 3.59 -16.64 6.13
C GLY A 256 4.88 -15.89 5.85
N ALA A 257 5.99 -16.63 5.81
CA ALA A 257 7.25 -16.09 5.35
C ALA A 257 8.03 -17.10 4.51
N ARG A 258 8.67 -16.64 3.44
CA ARG A 258 9.53 -17.47 2.60
C ARG A 258 11.00 -17.22 2.89
N LEU A 259 11.84 -18.24 2.76
CA LEU A 259 13.29 -18.06 2.87
C LEU A 259 13.81 -17.15 1.74
N LEU A 260 14.64 -16.18 2.09
CA LEU A 260 15.29 -15.33 1.09
C LEU A 260 16.29 -16.17 0.28
N GLY A 261 16.08 -16.25 -1.04
CA GLY A 261 16.93 -17.03 -1.94
C GLY A 261 16.65 -18.54 -1.94
N GLY A 262 15.63 -19.01 -1.22
CA GLY A 262 15.23 -20.41 -1.17
C GLY A 262 13.76 -20.63 -1.55
N ALA A 263 13.37 -21.91 -1.69
CA ALA A 263 12.00 -22.31 -1.96
C ALA A 263 11.17 -22.56 -0.68
N GLU A 264 11.84 -22.70 0.47
CA GLU A 264 11.20 -22.95 1.77
C GLU A 264 10.23 -21.83 2.15
N ARG A 265 9.06 -22.22 2.66
CA ARG A 265 8.03 -21.33 3.20
C ARG A 265 7.61 -21.83 4.57
N LEU A 266 7.46 -20.90 5.51
CA LEU A 266 6.98 -21.13 6.84
C LEU A 266 5.61 -20.48 7.00
N SER A 267 4.67 -21.24 7.55
CA SER A 267 3.38 -20.73 8.02
C SER A 267 3.56 -19.79 9.21
N MET A 268 2.53 -19.00 9.51
CA MET A 268 2.54 -18.16 10.72
C MET A 268 2.72 -18.98 12.01
N ALA A 269 2.17 -20.21 12.05
CA ALA A 269 2.31 -21.11 13.20
C ALA A 269 3.77 -21.55 13.41
N GLU A 270 4.49 -21.91 12.34
CA GLU A 270 5.91 -22.31 12.42
C GLU A 270 6.82 -21.14 12.82
N LEU A 271 6.43 -19.90 12.49
CA LEU A 271 7.14 -18.69 12.90
C LEU A 271 6.98 -18.37 14.39
N ARG A 272 5.81 -18.63 15.00
CA ARG A 272 5.55 -18.37 16.44
C ARG A 272 6.52 -19.10 17.37
N GLY A 273 7.00 -20.28 16.98
CA GLY A 273 7.94 -21.08 17.77
C GLY A 273 9.40 -20.63 17.70
N LYS A 274 9.71 -19.53 16.99
CA LYS A 274 11.10 -19.09 16.72
C LYS A 274 11.39 -17.74 17.37
N ARG A 275 12.63 -17.55 17.83
CA ARG A 275 13.15 -16.25 18.30
C ARG A 275 13.48 -15.40 17.08
N LEU A 276 12.53 -14.60 16.61
CA LEU A 276 12.68 -13.85 15.37
C LEU A 276 13.07 -12.40 15.62
N GLY A 277 14.04 -11.90 14.85
CA GLY A 277 14.27 -10.46 14.70
C GLY A 277 13.41 -9.88 13.58
N LEU A 278 13.10 -8.59 13.60
CA LEU A 278 12.46 -7.88 12.50
C LEU A 278 13.37 -6.75 12.02
N SER A 279 13.67 -6.72 10.73
CA SER A 279 14.34 -5.59 10.08
C SER A 279 13.45 -5.01 8.99
N THR A 280 13.16 -3.71 9.07
CA THR A 280 12.22 -3.07 8.15
C THR A 280 12.56 -1.62 7.84
N ALA A 281 12.24 -1.22 6.61
CA ALA A 281 12.45 0.09 6.02
C ALA A 281 11.16 0.58 5.36
N ILE A 282 10.05 0.49 6.10
CA ILE A 282 8.71 0.92 5.66
C ILE A 282 8.28 2.17 6.43
N ALA A 283 7.38 2.95 5.84
CA ALA A 283 6.86 4.17 6.44
C ALA A 283 6.23 4.00 7.84
N ARG A 284 5.55 2.87 8.10
CA ARG A 284 4.83 2.60 9.37
C ARG A 284 5.21 1.23 9.97
N PRO A 285 6.39 1.11 10.59
CA PRO A 285 6.88 -0.16 11.11
C PRO A 285 6.06 -0.68 12.29
N SER A 286 5.49 0.23 13.11
CA SER A 286 4.65 -0.12 14.27
C SER A 286 3.44 -0.98 13.89
N ARG A 287 2.87 -0.75 12.69
CA ARG A 287 1.76 -1.55 12.19
C ARG A 287 2.17 -2.99 11.89
N LEU A 288 3.31 -3.18 11.24
CA LEU A 288 3.82 -4.52 10.96
C LEU A 288 4.11 -5.28 12.26
N VAL A 289 4.65 -4.59 13.27
CA VAL A 289 4.80 -5.16 14.61
C VAL A 289 3.43 -5.57 15.18
N GLY A 290 2.41 -4.71 15.09
CA GLY A 290 1.05 -5.04 15.51
C GLY A 290 0.49 -6.29 14.81
N MET A 291 0.68 -6.42 13.49
CA MET A 291 0.28 -7.60 12.73
C MET A 291 0.98 -8.88 13.20
N LEU A 292 2.28 -8.81 13.52
CA LEU A 292 3.02 -9.95 14.05
C LEU A 292 2.52 -10.33 15.45
N LEU A 293 2.24 -9.33 16.31
CA LEU A 293 1.69 -9.56 17.64
C LEU A 293 0.28 -10.20 17.58
N ASP A 294 -0.57 -9.76 16.66
CA ASP A 294 -1.91 -10.33 16.44
C ASP A 294 -1.84 -11.80 15.96
N GLU A 295 -0.70 -12.18 15.37
CA GLU A 295 -0.33 -13.53 14.95
C GLU A 295 0.51 -14.27 16.02
N GLY A 296 0.64 -13.74 17.24
CA GLY A 296 1.36 -14.38 18.34
C GLY A 296 2.88 -14.40 18.20
N ILE A 297 3.44 -13.60 17.29
CA ILE A 297 4.88 -13.47 17.07
C ILE A 297 5.36 -12.17 17.70
N VAL A 298 6.20 -12.28 18.73
CA VAL A 298 6.83 -11.13 19.38
C VAL A 298 8.29 -11.05 18.90
N PRO A 299 8.65 -10.09 18.03
CA PRO A 299 10.03 -9.95 17.60
C PRO A 299 10.93 -9.63 18.78
N THR A 300 11.99 -10.41 18.99
CA THR A 300 12.95 -10.19 20.09
C THR A 300 13.80 -8.94 19.86
N ARG A 301 13.92 -8.52 18.60
CA ARG A 301 14.63 -7.29 18.20
C ARG A 301 13.95 -6.67 16.99
N VAL A 302 13.78 -5.35 17.00
CA VAL A 302 13.24 -4.59 15.86
C VAL A 302 14.26 -3.55 15.41
N VAL A 303 14.74 -3.68 14.19
CA VAL A 303 15.64 -2.72 13.52
C VAL A 303 14.83 -1.92 12.51
N ARG A 304 14.87 -0.59 12.65
CA ARG A 304 14.11 0.34 11.83
C ARG A 304 15.07 1.20 11.01
N SER A 305 14.96 1.11 9.69
CA SER A 305 15.64 2.00 8.76
C SER A 305 14.67 3.08 8.26
N ALA A 306 15.21 4.16 7.70
CA ALA A 306 14.39 5.13 6.98
C ALA A 306 13.68 4.45 5.79
N ASP A 307 12.50 4.95 5.45
CA ASP A 307 11.77 4.47 4.28
C ASP A 307 12.65 4.58 3.02
N HIS A 308 12.66 3.51 2.22
CA HIS A 308 13.52 3.33 1.03
C HIS A 308 15.04 3.31 1.28
N ALA A 309 15.53 3.17 2.53
CA ALA A 309 16.97 3.04 2.81
C ALA A 309 17.47 1.59 2.85
N GLY A 310 16.57 0.61 2.64
CA GLY A 310 16.86 -0.81 2.80
C GLY A 310 16.89 -1.29 4.27
N PRO A 311 16.66 -2.58 4.52
CA PRO A 311 16.75 -3.15 5.86
C PRO A 311 18.21 -3.15 6.33
N ALA A 312 18.41 -2.95 7.64
CA ALA A 312 19.71 -3.03 8.28
C ALA A 312 19.73 -4.18 9.29
N PHE A 313 20.89 -4.78 9.49
CA PHE A 313 21.07 -5.86 10.45
C PHE A 313 22.18 -5.51 11.44
N PRO A 314 22.05 -5.89 12.71
CA PRO A 314 23.13 -5.73 13.67
C PRO A 314 24.30 -6.64 13.28
N PRO A 315 25.56 -6.20 13.50
CA PRO A 315 26.72 -7.06 13.28
C PRO A 315 26.68 -8.26 14.23
N VAL A 316 27.11 -9.42 13.75
CA VAL A 316 27.38 -10.61 14.56
C VAL A 316 28.89 -10.71 14.73
N LEU A 317 29.39 -10.64 15.96
CA LEU A 317 30.82 -10.78 16.23
C LEU A 317 31.24 -12.24 16.11
N GLU A 318 32.49 -12.47 15.71
CA GLU A 318 33.03 -13.82 15.53
C GLU A 318 33.05 -14.56 16.87
N GLY A 319 32.45 -15.77 16.90
CA GLY A 319 32.32 -16.59 18.11
C GLY A 319 31.05 -16.38 18.94
N GLU A 320 30.22 -15.37 18.63
CA GLU A 320 28.93 -15.17 19.31
C GLU A 320 27.80 -15.97 18.66
N ARG A 321 26.93 -16.57 19.48
CA ARG A 321 25.67 -17.13 18.97
C ARG A 321 24.74 -15.99 18.57
N PRO A 322 24.13 -16.04 17.37
CA PRO A 322 23.12 -15.07 16.97
C PRO A 322 21.97 -14.99 18.00
N PRO A 323 21.49 -13.79 18.33
CA PRO A 323 20.43 -13.60 19.34
C PRO A 323 19.04 -14.04 18.86
N VAL A 324 18.93 -14.45 17.60
CA VAL A 324 17.69 -14.81 16.91
C VAL A 324 17.92 -16.10 16.11
N ASP A 325 16.86 -16.85 15.90
CA ASP A 325 16.86 -18.04 15.03
C ASP A 325 16.67 -17.65 13.56
N GLY A 326 16.27 -16.40 13.29
CA GLY A 326 16.15 -15.84 11.95
C GLY A 326 15.66 -14.39 11.95
N TRP A 327 15.80 -13.72 10.82
CA TRP A 327 15.35 -12.34 10.61
C TRP A 327 14.15 -12.28 9.67
N LEU A 328 13.09 -11.58 10.10
CA LEU A 328 11.96 -11.20 9.26
C LEU A 328 12.26 -9.88 8.54
N VAL A 329 11.92 -9.82 7.26
CA VAL A 329 11.89 -8.59 6.46
C VAL A 329 10.59 -8.52 5.66
N THR A 330 10.18 -7.31 5.24
CA THR A 330 9.05 -7.18 4.30
C THR A 330 9.44 -7.55 2.88
N GLU A 331 8.46 -7.85 2.04
CA GLU A 331 8.68 -8.07 0.60
C GLU A 331 9.35 -6.89 -0.09
N LYS A 332 8.93 -5.66 0.24
CA LYS A 332 9.59 -4.44 -0.26
C LYS A 332 11.06 -4.36 0.16
N CYS A 333 11.36 -4.67 1.42
CA CYS A 333 12.73 -4.68 1.92
C CYS A 333 13.59 -5.76 1.25
N ALA A 334 12.99 -6.90 0.89
CA ALA A 334 13.70 -7.98 0.19
C ALA A 334 14.24 -7.55 -1.19
N SER A 335 13.63 -6.55 -1.84
CA SER A 335 14.13 -5.97 -3.10
C SER A 335 15.55 -5.40 -2.97
N TRP A 336 15.94 -4.91 -1.79
CA TRP A 336 17.30 -4.42 -1.52
C TRP A 336 18.31 -5.54 -1.31
N LEU A 337 17.88 -6.62 -0.65
CA LEU A 337 18.77 -7.71 -0.25
C LEU A 337 19.16 -8.61 -1.42
N ARG A 338 18.34 -8.69 -2.46
CA ARG A 338 18.66 -9.46 -3.66
C ARG A 338 19.74 -8.83 -4.53
N ALA A 339 19.77 -7.50 -4.58
CA ALA A 339 20.64 -6.74 -5.47
C ALA A 339 22.00 -6.40 -4.83
N GLU A 340 22.02 -5.96 -3.56
CA GLU A 340 23.18 -5.22 -3.05
C GLU A 340 24.01 -5.92 -1.96
N GLN A 341 23.56 -7.05 -1.40
CA GLN A 341 24.14 -7.52 -0.14
C GLN A 341 24.30 -9.05 0.05
N PRO A 342 24.66 -9.88 -0.95
CA PRO A 342 24.87 -11.30 -0.69
C PRO A 342 25.78 -11.54 0.53
N GLU A 343 26.85 -10.75 0.66
CA GLU A 343 27.82 -10.93 1.74
C GLU A 343 27.36 -10.38 3.09
N SER A 344 26.53 -9.33 3.13
CA SER A 344 26.13 -8.69 4.40
C SER A 344 25.16 -9.54 5.20
N TYR A 345 24.17 -10.17 4.56
CA TYR A 345 23.23 -11.04 5.26
C TYR A 345 23.72 -12.49 5.36
N LYS A 346 24.59 -12.97 4.46
CA LYS A 346 25.28 -14.26 4.65
C LYS A 346 26.09 -14.27 5.96
N ARG A 347 26.67 -13.12 6.34
CA ARG A 347 27.39 -12.94 7.62
C ARG A 347 26.49 -13.01 8.86
N LEU A 348 25.16 -13.00 8.72
CA LEU A 348 24.27 -13.11 9.86
C LEU A 348 24.27 -14.51 10.49
N GLN A 349 24.77 -15.52 9.76
CA GLN A 349 24.80 -16.92 10.19
C GLN A 349 23.42 -17.53 10.52
N VAL A 350 22.33 -16.80 10.20
CA VAL A 350 20.94 -17.20 10.40
C VAL A 350 20.11 -16.89 9.16
N PRO A 351 19.02 -17.63 8.92
CA PRO A 351 18.16 -17.37 7.77
C PRO A 351 17.48 -16.00 7.84
N VAL A 352 17.24 -15.43 6.65
CA VAL A 352 16.38 -14.25 6.47
C VAL A 352 15.10 -14.72 5.80
N PHE A 353 13.96 -14.47 6.43
CA PHE A 353 12.64 -14.79 5.92
C PHE A 353 11.92 -13.51 5.46
N VAL A 354 11.32 -13.57 4.28
CA VAL A 354 10.53 -12.51 3.69
C VAL A 354 9.06 -12.74 4.04
N LEU A 355 8.49 -11.87 4.86
CA LEU A 355 7.07 -11.88 5.23
C LEU A 355 6.22 -11.63 3.99
N GLU A 356 5.33 -12.56 3.68
CA GLU A 356 4.38 -12.47 2.58
C GLU A 356 3.03 -11.99 3.12
N ALA A 357 2.43 -11.04 2.41
CA ALA A 357 1.14 -10.47 2.80
C ALA A 357 0.25 -10.24 1.59
N THR A 358 -1.06 -10.35 1.81
CA THR A 358 -2.07 -10.18 0.76
C THR A 358 -3.07 -9.12 1.17
N LEU A 359 -3.46 -8.27 0.22
CA LEU A 359 -4.60 -7.36 0.38
C LEU A 359 -5.83 -7.92 -0.36
N ALA A 360 -6.86 -8.28 0.38
CA ALA A 360 -8.14 -8.71 -0.17
C ALA A 360 -9.19 -7.59 -0.08
N VAL A 361 -9.80 -7.21 -1.21
CA VAL A 361 -10.88 -6.20 -1.28
C VAL A 361 -12.02 -6.69 -2.19
N PRO A 362 -12.73 -7.77 -1.82
CA PRO A 362 -13.54 -8.55 -2.76
C PRO A 362 -14.67 -7.77 -3.43
N THR A 363 -15.32 -6.84 -2.72
CA THR A 363 -16.43 -6.05 -3.26
C THR A 363 -15.98 -5.08 -4.36
N LEU A 364 -14.82 -4.43 -4.17
CA LEU A 364 -14.24 -3.53 -5.16
C LEU A 364 -13.76 -4.32 -6.39
N LEU A 365 -13.03 -5.40 -6.16
CA LEU A 365 -12.40 -6.16 -7.23
C LEU A 365 -13.44 -6.78 -8.18
N ARG A 366 -14.53 -7.36 -7.65
CA ARG A 366 -15.65 -7.85 -8.48
C ARG A 366 -16.29 -6.75 -9.32
N LYS A 367 -16.43 -5.54 -8.76
CA LYS A 367 -17.00 -4.40 -9.48
C LYS A 367 -16.10 -3.95 -10.64
N LEU A 368 -14.79 -3.86 -10.40
CA LEU A 368 -13.83 -3.45 -11.44
C LEU A 368 -13.75 -4.48 -12.58
N GLU A 369 -13.90 -5.75 -12.26
CA GLU A 369 -14.06 -6.81 -13.25
C GLU A 369 -15.33 -6.61 -14.09
N ALA A 370 -16.50 -6.45 -13.46
CA ALA A 370 -17.75 -6.21 -14.18
C ALA A 370 -17.74 -4.92 -15.04
N ALA A 371 -17.08 -3.85 -14.59
CA ALA A 371 -16.92 -2.63 -15.38
C ALA A 371 -16.05 -2.85 -16.62
N SER A 372 -14.98 -3.67 -16.50
CA SER A 372 -14.17 -4.09 -17.65
C SER A 372 -15.00 -4.88 -18.67
N ASP A 373 -16.13 -5.45 -18.23
CA ASP A 373 -17.03 -6.22 -19.07
C ASP A 373 -18.04 -5.37 -19.82
N LEU A 374 -18.37 -4.19 -19.30
CA LEU A 374 -19.34 -3.27 -19.91
C LEU A 374 -18.68 -2.36 -20.95
N ASP A 375 -17.42 -1.96 -20.74
CA ASP A 375 -16.64 -1.22 -21.75
C ASP A 375 -16.49 -2.03 -23.06
N ARG A 376 -16.66 -3.36 -23.00
CA ARG A 376 -16.72 -4.27 -24.16
C ARG A 376 -17.78 -3.85 -25.20
N HIS A 377 -18.91 -3.30 -24.76
CA HIS A 377 -20.05 -3.00 -25.65
C HIS A 377 -20.02 -1.59 -26.24
N ARG A 378 -19.16 -0.70 -25.72
CA ARG A 378 -19.00 0.66 -26.25
C ARG A 378 -17.87 0.78 -27.27
N GLY A 379 -17.02 -0.23 -27.38
CA GLY A 379 -15.85 -0.26 -28.27
C GLY A 379 -15.92 -1.28 -29.42
N ALA A 380 -17.08 -1.92 -29.65
CA ALA A 380 -17.28 -2.67 -30.89
C ALA A 380 -17.65 -1.66 -32.01
N PRO A 381 -16.92 -1.66 -33.15
CA PRO A 381 -17.21 -0.76 -34.27
C PRO A 381 -18.59 -1.00 -34.87
#